data_AF-A0AAU6QVG1-F1
#
_entry.id   AF-A0AAU6QVG1-F1
#
_cell.length_a   1.000
_cell.length_b   1.000
_cell.length_c   1.000
_cell.angle_alpha   90.00
_cell.angle_beta   90.00
_cell.angle_gamma   90.00
#
_symmetry.space_group_name_H-M   'P 1'
#
loop_
_entity.id
_entity.type
_entity.pdbx_description
1 polymer ?
#
loop_
_entity_poly.entity_id
_entity_poly.type
_entity_poly.pdbx_seq_one_letter_code
_entity_poly.pdbx_strand_id
1 'polypeptide(L)'
;MRDIMQRAGLTQGGFYFHFSDKDALLAEASRDGFETMTRWLLEHVDAAAPEERLQTFIDAYLSPWHRDHPEAGCMMAALASEVARRDRKTRQDFTASATRLIDRIAPYLPGQSASEQWQKAGLMLSAMSGVLMMSRVLVNRTRSDALLAAARNFFSANFSRD
;
A
#
# COMPACT_ATOMS: atom_id res chain seq x y z
N MET A 1 4.19 23.61 3.75
CA MET A 1 4.05 23.93 5.19
C MET A 1 3.00 24.98 5.46
N ARG A 2 3.03 26.13 4.78
CA ARG A 2 1.99 27.17 4.91
C ARG A 2 0.58 26.59 4.70
N ASP A 3 0.39 25.83 3.62
CA ASP A 3 -0.89 25.16 3.32
C ASP A 3 -1.29 24.09 4.35
N ILE A 4 -0.32 23.32 4.87
CA ILE A 4 -0.59 22.29 5.90
C ILE A 4 -1.06 22.95 7.20
N MET A 5 -0.35 23.98 7.65
CA MET A 5 -0.72 24.73 8.86
C MET A 5 -2.05 25.45 8.67
N GLN A 6 -2.28 26.07 7.51
CA GLN A 6 -3.56 26.71 7.19
C GLN A 6 -4.73 25.72 7.22
N ARG A 7 -4.58 24.53 6.61
CA ARG A 7 -5.60 23.47 6.66
C ARG A 7 -5.80 22.90 8.06
N ALA A 8 -4.75 22.89 8.90
CA ALA A 8 -4.82 22.49 10.30
C ALA A 8 -5.33 23.60 11.24
N GLY A 9 -5.64 24.81 10.73
CA GLY A 9 -6.03 25.96 11.56
C GLY A 9 -4.91 26.54 12.42
N LEU A 10 -3.65 26.22 12.10
CA LEU A 10 -2.46 26.64 12.85
C LEU A 10 -1.71 27.76 12.13
N THR A 11 -0.98 28.58 12.91
CA THR A 11 -0.06 29.57 12.36
C THR A 11 1.20 28.88 11.82
N GLN A 12 1.94 29.52 10.91
CA GLN A 12 3.17 28.95 10.34
C GLN A 12 4.22 28.57 11.41
N GLY A 13 4.24 29.26 12.55
CA GLY A 13 5.14 28.99 13.67
C GLY A 13 4.75 27.77 14.51
N GLY A 14 3.48 27.35 14.48
CA GLY A 14 2.99 26.18 15.21
C GLY A 14 3.58 24.85 14.73
N PHE A 15 4.12 24.82 13.51
CA PHE A 15 4.72 23.61 12.95
C PHE A 15 5.86 23.06 13.81
N TYR A 16 6.81 23.93 14.18
CA TYR A 16 8.01 23.53 14.92
C TYR A 16 7.75 23.20 16.39
N PHE A 17 6.54 23.48 16.88
CA PHE A 17 6.07 22.99 18.17
C PHE A 17 5.71 21.50 18.12
N HIS A 18 5.18 21.01 16.99
CA HIS A 18 4.73 19.63 16.82
C HIS A 18 5.78 18.72 16.16
N PHE A 19 6.60 19.26 15.27
CA PHE A 19 7.58 18.49 14.50
C PHE A 19 8.92 19.20 14.47
N SER A 20 10.02 18.47 14.66
CA SER A 20 11.38 19.02 14.60
C SER A 20 11.71 19.60 13.23
N ASP A 21 11.21 18.96 12.17
CA ASP A 21 11.45 19.30 10.78
C ASP A 21 10.39 18.64 9.87
N LYS A 22 10.52 18.88 8.56
CA LYS A 22 9.58 18.35 7.54
C LYS A 22 9.68 16.84 7.38
N ASP A 23 10.85 16.25 7.64
CA ASP A 23 11.06 14.81 7.48
C ASP A 23 10.41 14.05 8.65
N ALA A 24 10.42 14.63 9.87
CA ALA A 24 9.65 14.13 11.00
C ALA A 24 8.14 14.13 10.73
N LEU A 25 7.60 15.21 10.15
CA LEU A 25 6.21 15.24 9.70
C LEU A 25 5.93 14.18 8.62
N LEU A 26 6.82 14.05 7.62
CA LEU A 26 6.66 13.07 6.55
C LEU A 26 6.66 11.64 7.10
N ALA A 27 7.54 11.32 8.04
CA ALA A 27 7.61 10.03 8.68
C ALA A 27 6.31 9.70 9.45
N GLU A 28 5.79 10.66 10.23
CA GLU A 28 4.57 10.45 11.01
C GLU A 28 3.33 10.33 10.09
N ALA A 29 3.18 11.23 9.13
CA ALA A 29 2.10 11.17 8.14
C ALA A 29 2.18 9.88 7.31
N SER A 30 3.39 9.40 7.01
CA SER A 30 3.56 8.13 6.32
C SER A 30 3.12 6.96 7.19
N ARG A 31 3.50 6.93 8.46
CA ARG A 31 3.08 5.88 9.40
C ARG A 31 1.56 5.81 9.49
N ASP A 32 0.90 6.94 9.73
CA ASP A 32 -0.56 7.04 9.86
C ASP A 32 -1.28 6.65 8.55
N GLY A 33 -0.79 7.13 7.41
CA GLY A 33 -1.33 6.77 6.10
C GLY A 33 -1.22 5.27 5.81
N PHE A 34 -0.07 4.65 6.12
CA PHE A 34 0.09 3.21 5.95
C PHE A 34 -0.81 2.42 6.88
N GLU A 35 -0.99 2.85 8.13
CA GLU A 35 -1.88 2.18 9.08
C GLU A 35 -3.33 2.25 8.62
N THR A 36 -3.79 3.43 8.22
CA THR A 36 -5.14 3.65 7.69
C THR A 36 -5.40 2.79 6.46
N MET A 37 -4.49 2.80 5.50
CA MET A 37 -4.57 1.97 4.29
C MET A 37 -4.55 0.47 4.63
N THR A 38 -3.67 0.04 5.54
CA THR A 38 -3.56 -1.37 5.95
C THR A 38 -4.87 -1.83 6.61
N ARG A 39 -5.44 -0.99 7.48
CA ARG A 39 -6.74 -1.27 8.12
C ARG A 39 -7.84 -1.43 7.08
N TRP A 40 -7.96 -0.48 6.16
CA TRP A 40 -8.95 -0.54 5.09
C TRP A 40 -8.79 -1.79 4.19
N LEU A 41 -7.55 -2.12 3.80
CA LEU A 41 -7.26 -3.30 2.98
C LEU A 41 -7.56 -4.62 3.70
N LEU A 42 -7.31 -4.69 5.02
CA LEU A 42 -7.34 -5.94 5.76
C LEU A 42 -8.61 -6.15 6.59
N GLU A 43 -9.45 -5.14 6.78
CA GLU A 43 -10.69 -5.24 7.58
C GLU A 43 -11.57 -6.42 7.14
N HIS A 44 -11.81 -6.54 5.84
CA HIS A 44 -12.61 -7.63 5.27
C HIS A 44 -11.81 -8.94 5.15
N VAL A 45 -10.48 -8.84 4.98
CA VAL A 45 -9.59 -10.00 4.86
C VAL A 45 -9.50 -10.77 6.18
N ASP A 46 -9.38 -10.05 7.29
CA ASP A 46 -9.27 -10.66 8.62
C ASP A 46 -10.57 -11.39 9.00
N ALA A 47 -11.72 -10.88 8.56
CA ALA A 47 -13.04 -11.45 8.75
C ALA A 47 -13.37 -12.64 7.82
N ALA A 48 -12.67 -12.78 6.69
CA ALA A 48 -12.87 -13.87 5.75
C ALA A 48 -12.34 -15.22 6.29
N ALA A 49 -12.89 -16.32 5.76
CA ALA A 49 -12.39 -17.65 6.04
C ALA A 49 -10.92 -17.77 5.62
N PRO A 50 -10.06 -18.53 6.34
CA PRO A 50 -8.62 -18.62 6.07
C PRO A 50 -8.25 -18.86 4.60
N GLU A 51 -9.01 -19.70 3.92
CA GLU A 51 -8.88 -20.06 2.51
C GLU A 51 -9.27 -18.93 1.53
N GLU A 52 -10.13 -18.00 1.96
CA GLU A 52 -10.62 -16.88 1.15
C GLU A 52 -9.79 -15.60 1.35
N ARG A 53 -8.93 -15.55 2.38
CA ARG A 53 -8.20 -14.33 2.76
C ARG A 53 -7.32 -13.78 1.65
N LEU A 54 -6.60 -14.66 0.96
CA LEU A 54 -5.74 -14.24 -0.14
C LEU A 54 -6.56 -13.64 -1.29
N GLN A 55 -7.64 -14.31 -1.68
CA GLN A 55 -8.54 -13.85 -2.74
C GLN A 55 -9.16 -12.50 -2.37
N THR A 56 -9.66 -12.38 -1.14
CA THR A 56 -10.23 -11.14 -0.59
C THR A 56 -9.21 -10.00 -0.64
N PHE A 57 -7.95 -10.26 -0.29
CA PHE A 57 -6.89 -9.27 -0.36
C PHE A 57 -6.59 -8.84 -1.80
N ILE A 58 -6.47 -9.78 -2.72
CA ILE A 58 -6.24 -9.52 -4.15
C ILE A 58 -7.38 -8.66 -4.72
N ASP A 59 -8.63 -8.98 -4.37
CA ASP A 59 -9.82 -8.29 -4.85
C ASP A 59 -9.91 -6.86 -4.34
N ALA A 60 -9.65 -6.66 -3.04
CA ALA A 60 -9.59 -5.34 -2.43
C ALA A 60 -8.46 -4.50 -3.04
N TYR A 61 -7.27 -5.08 -3.20
CA TYR A 61 -6.09 -4.39 -3.69
C TYR A 61 -6.21 -4.02 -5.18
N LEU A 62 -6.75 -4.89 -6.03
CA LEU A 62 -6.92 -4.64 -7.48
C LEU A 62 -8.34 -4.17 -7.82
N SER A 63 -8.92 -3.35 -6.96
CA SER A 63 -10.27 -2.79 -7.14
C SER A 63 -10.25 -1.45 -7.90
N PRO A 64 -11.33 -1.12 -8.65
CA PRO A 64 -11.54 0.21 -9.20
C PRO A 64 -11.48 1.30 -8.12
N TRP A 65 -12.02 1.03 -6.93
CA TRP A 65 -11.96 1.96 -5.81
C TRP A 65 -10.51 2.29 -5.44
N HIS A 66 -9.65 1.28 -5.30
CA HIS A 66 -8.24 1.49 -4.96
C HIS A 66 -7.46 2.20 -6.07
N ARG A 67 -7.83 1.97 -7.33
CA ARG A 67 -7.29 2.71 -8.47
C ARG A 67 -7.66 4.19 -8.36
N ASP A 68 -8.94 4.48 -8.16
CA ASP A 68 -9.51 5.83 -8.27
C ASP A 68 -9.26 6.71 -7.04
N HIS A 69 -8.83 6.13 -5.90
CA HIS A 69 -8.48 6.84 -4.66
C HIS A 69 -7.00 6.66 -4.32
N PRO A 70 -6.05 7.22 -5.10
CA PRO A 70 -4.62 7.10 -4.83
C PRO A 70 -4.19 7.66 -3.46
N GLU A 71 -4.93 8.63 -2.93
CA GLU A 71 -4.73 9.23 -1.60
C GLU A 71 -5.08 8.30 -0.43
N ALA A 72 -5.96 7.33 -0.66
CA ALA A 72 -6.36 6.32 0.32
C ALA A 72 -5.77 4.92 0.02
N GLY A 73 -4.97 4.83 -1.05
CA GLY A 73 -4.45 3.59 -1.58
C GLY A 73 -3.00 3.29 -1.23
N CYS A 74 -2.37 2.41 -2.02
CA CYS A 74 -1.03 1.90 -1.76
C CYS A 74 0.00 3.03 -1.81
N MET A 75 0.49 3.42 -0.63
CA MET A 75 1.53 4.43 -0.51
C MET A 75 2.83 4.04 -1.23
N MET A 76 3.14 2.74 -1.35
CA MET A 76 4.28 2.29 -2.16
C MET A 76 4.08 2.66 -3.64
N ALA A 77 2.90 2.40 -4.20
CA ALA A 77 2.56 2.77 -5.57
C ALA A 77 2.53 4.29 -5.79
N ALA A 78 2.28 5.07 -4.75
CA ALA A 78 2.17 6.53 -4.83
C ALA A 78 3.48 7.28 -4.58
N LEU A 79 4.37 6.78 -3.70
CA LEU A 79 5.48 7.56 -3.15
C LEU A 79 6.86 6.88 -3.20
N ALA A 80 6.95 5.61 -3.63
CA ALA A 80 8.22 4.88 -3.58
C ALA A 80 9.33 5.55 -4.39
N SER A 81 9.02 6.13 -5.56
CA SER A 81 9.97 6.84 -6.42
C SER A 81 10.55 8.10 -5.78
N GLU A 82 9.75 8.81 -5.00
CA GLU A 82 10.10 10.03 -4.29
C GLU A 82 10.92 9.69 -3.04
N VAL A 83 10.47 8.69 -2.28
CA VAL A 83 11.13 8.23 -1.05
C VAL A 83 12.50 7.63 -1.34
N ALA A 84 12.67 6.92 -2.46
CA ALA A 84 13.95 6.33 -2.85
C ALA A 84 15.10 7.37 -2.93
N ARG A 85 14.78 8.63 -3.24
CA ARG A 85 15.74 9.74 -3.36
C ARG A 85 16.01 10.49 -2.05
N ARG A 86 15.32 10.13 -0.96
CA ARG A 86 15.52 10.70 0.39
C ARG A 86 16.70 10.06 1.11
N ASP A 87 17.04 10.62 2.27
CA ASP A 87 18.08 10.07 3.15
C ASP A 87 17.71 8.66 3.67
N ARG A 88 18.68 7.98 4.26
CA ARG A 88 18.52 6.61 4.74
C ARG A 88 17.45 6.48 5.83
N LYS A 89 17.36 7.44 6.76
CA LYS A 89 16.41 7.39 7.87
C LYS A 89 14.98 7.50 7.35
N THR A 90 14.72 8.49 6.49
CA THR A 90 13.40 8.66 5.85
C THR A 90 12.97 7.42 5.08
N ARG A 91 13.90 6.80 4.32
CA ARG A 91 13.63 5.52 3.65
C ARG A 91 13.29 4.40 4.63
N GLN A 92 14.07 4.25 5.71
CA GLN A 92 13.84 3.21 6.72
C GLN A 92 12.47 3.35 7.38
N ASP A 93 12.11 4.56 7.80
CA ASP A 93 10.85 4.86 8.47
C ASP A 93 9.65 4.57 7.53
N PHE A 94 9.78 4.92 6.25
CA PHE A 94 8.76 4.63 5.23
C PHE A 94 8.65 3.12 4.94
N THR A 95 9.78 2.43 4.73
CA THR A 95 9.77 1.01 4.37
C THR A 95 9.34 0.10 5.52
N ALA A 96 9.53 0.53 6.77
CA ALA A 96 9.09 -0.23 7.94
C ALA A 96 7.58 -0.51 7.92
N SER A 97 6.79 0.41 7.40
CA SER A 97 5.34 0.22 7.25
C SER A 97 5.00 -0.75 6.11
N ALA A 98 5.73 -0.66 5.00
CA ALA A 98 5.58 -1.59 3.88
C ALA A 98 5.94 -3.03 4.26
N THR A 99 7.02 -3.22 5.03
CA THR A 99 7.40 -4.55 5.53
C THR A 99 6.34 -5.11 6.48
N ARG A 100 5.73 -4.28 7.34
CA ARG A 100 4.61 -4.72 8.21
C ARG A 100 3.41 -5.22 7.40
N LEU A 101 3.08 -4.58 6.29
CA LEU A 101 2.02 -5.08 5.41
C LEU A 101 2.40 -6.44 4.80
N ILE A 102 3.65 -6.60 4.35
CA ILE A 102 4.15 -7.89 3.85
C ILE A 102 4.06 -8.97 4.94
N ASP A 103 4.47 -8.66 6.16
CA ASP A 103 4.39 -9.57 7.31
C ASP A 103 2.94 -10.00 7.59
N ARG A 104 1.97 -9.10 7.41
CA ARG A 104 0.54 -9.37 7.60
C ARG A 104 -0.05 -10.28 6.54
N ILE A 105 0.37 -10.13 5.27
CA ILE A 105 -0.20 -10.91 4.16
C ILE A 105 0.54 -12.22 3.91
N ALA A 106 1.82 -12.33 4.30
CA ALA A 106 2.64 -13.51 4.10
C ALA A 106 1.97 -14.83 4.56
N PRO A 107 1.30 -14.89 5.74
CA PRO A 107 0.62 -16.10 6.19
C PRO A 107 -0.50 -16.59 5.27
N TYR A 108 -1.06 -15.72 4.42
CA TYR A 108 -2.10 -16.11 3.46
C TYR A 108 -1.53 -16.90 2.27
N LEU A 109 -0.23 -16.81 2.02
CA LEU A 109 0.42 -17.43 0.86
C LEU A 109 0.91 -18.86 1.17
N PRO A 110 0.99 -19.74 0.16
CA PRO A 110 1.66 -21.02 0.28
C PRO A 110 3.17 -20.85 0.42
N GLY A 111 3.80 -21.67 1.25
CA GLY A 111 5.26 -21.76 1.35
C GLY A 111 5.68 -22.75 2.43
N GLN A 112 6.87 -23.32 2.25
CA GLN A 112 7.46 -24.31 3.16
C GLN A 112 8.12 -23.66 4.38
N SER A 113 8.31 -22.32 4.34
CA SER A 113 8.85 -21.54 5.45
C SER A 113 8.26 -20.13 5.49
N ALA A 114 8.34 -19.48 6.66
CA ALA A 114 7.96 -18.07 6.80
C ALA A 114 8.77 -17.15 5.87
N SER A 115 10.05 -17.46 5.64
CA SER A 115 10.90 -16.70 4.72
C SER A 115 10.39 -16.77 3.28
N GLU A 116 10.01 -17.97 2.82
CA GLU A 116 9.45 -18.17 1.49
C GLU A 116 8.10 -17.45 1.32
N GLN A 117 7.21 -17.57 2.32
CA GLN A 117 5.93 -16.86 2.34
C GLN A 117 6.12 -15.34 2.26
N TRP A 118 7.09 -14.80 3.03
CA TRP A 118 7.43 -13.38 3.02
C TRP A 118 7.94 -12.91 1.66
N GLN A 119 8.85 -13.68 1.04
CA GLN A 119 9.38 -13.37 -0.30
C GLN A 119 8.27 -13.37 -1.35
N LYS A 120 7.40 -14.38 -1.34
CA LYS A 120 6.24 -14.45 -2.25
C LYS A 120 5.29 -13.27 -2.03
N ALA A 121 5.01 -12.90 -0.78
CA ALA A 121 4.16 -11.77 -0.45
C ALA A 121 4.75 -10.44 -0.94
N GLY A 122 6.06 -10.23 -0.74
CA GLY A 122 6.77 -9.06 -1.24
C GLY A 122 6.73 -8.96 -2.77
N LEU A 123 6.94 -10.08 -3.48
CA LEU A 123 6.83 -10.13 -4.94
C LEU A 123 5.41 -9.83 -5.43
N MET A 124 4.41 -10.47 -4.83
CA MET A 124 3.00 -10.27 -5.17
C MET A 124 2.58 -8.81 -4.97
N LEU A 125 2.86 -8.25 -3.78
CA LEU A 125 2.52 -6.85 -3.47
C LEU A 125 3.22 -5.87 -4.41
N SER A 126 4.48 -6.10 -4.74
CA SER A 126 5.25 -5.26 -5.67
C SER A 126 4.66 -5.32 -7.09
N ALA A 127 4.30 -6.51 -7.56
CA ALA A 127 3.70 -6.70 -8.88
C ALA A 127 2.30 -6.08 -8.96
N MET A 128 1.45 -6.29 -7.95
CA MET A 128 0.12 -5.67 -7.88
C MET A 128 0.21 -4.14 -7.81
N SER A 129 1.19 -3.60 -7.07
CA SER A 129 1.45 -2.15 -7.04
C SER A 129 1.68 -1.60 -8.45
N GLY A 130 2.51 -2.28 -9.25
CA GLY A 130 2.78 -1.91 -10.64
C GLY A 130 1.55 -1.96 -11.54
N VAL A 131 0.72 -3.01 -11.41
CA VAL A 131 -0.57 -3.10 -12.13
C VAL A 131 -1.47 -1.94 -11.74
N LEU A 132 -1.60 -1.64 -10.45
CA LEU A 132 -2.43 -0.56 -9.96
C LEU A 132 -1.97 0.80 -10.51
N MET A 133 -0.65 1.07 -10.50
CA MET A 133 -0.06 2.26 -11.12
C MET A 133 -0.42 2.37 -12.61
N MET A 134 -0.30 1.28 -13.37
CA MET A 134 -0.66 1.27 -14.79
C MET A 134 -2.16 1.47 -15.02
N SER A 135 -3.01 0.87 -14.19
CA SER A 135 -4.46 1.05 -14.28
C SER A 135 -4.88 2.51 -14.09
N ARG A 136 -4.15 3.29 -13.26
CA ARG A 136 -4.41 4.70 -12.99
C ARG A 136 -4.11 5.62 -14.16
N VAL A 137 -3.10 5.31 -14.97
CA VAL A 137 -2.69 6.14 -16.11
C VAL A 137 -3.43 5.80 -17.40
N LEU A 138 -4.12 4.66 -17.45
CA LEU A 138 -4.93 4.27 -18.60
C LEU A 138 -6.17 5.17 -18.72
N VAL A 139 -6.18 6.00 -19.76
CA VAL A 139 -7.30 6.90 -20.09
C VAL A 139 -8.57 6.12 -20.46
N ASN A 140 -8.43 5.01 -21.19
CA ASN A 140 -9.55 4.16 -21.54
C ASN A 140 -9.95 3.30 -20.32
N ARG A 141 -11.09 3.63 -19.71
CA ARG A 141 -11.59 2.94 -18.51
C ARG A 141 -11.90 1.48 -18.74
N THR A 142 -12.46 1.10 -19.89
CA THR A 142 -12.67 -0.31 -20.25
C THR A 142 -11.36 -1.11 -20.25
N ARG A 143 -10.26 -0.55 -20.79
CA ARG A 143 -8.94 -1.19 -20.75
C ARG A 143 -8.36 -1.22 -19.33
N SER A 144 -8.57 -0.17 -18.54
CA SER A 144 -8.14 -0.12 -17.14
C SER A 144 -8.84 -1.19 -16.30
N ASP A 145 -10.16 -1.35 -16.44
CA ASP A 145 -10.94 -2.38 -15.74
C ASP A 145 -10.55 -3.79 -16.19
N ALA A 146 -10.33 -3.98 -17.50
CA ALA A 146 -9.85 -5.25 -18.04
C ALA A 146 -8.47 -5.63 -17.49
N LEU A 147 -7.56 -4.67 -17.34
CA LEU A 147 -6.24 -4.90 -16.74
C LEU A 147 -6.35 -5.33 -15.27
N LEU A 148 -7.18 -4.65 -14.48
CA LEU A 148 -7.42 -5.02 -13.08
C LEU A 148 -8.02 -6.43 -12.97
N ALA A 149 -9.01 -6.76 -13.80
CA ALA A 149 -9.63 -8.08 -13.81
C ALA A 149 -8.64 -9.19 -14.23
N ALA A 150 -7.86 -8.96 -15.29
CA ALA A 150 -6.84 -9.91 -15.74
C ALA A 150 -5.77 -10.15 -14.65
N ALA A 151 -5.37 -9.08 -13.97
CA ALA A 151 -4.39 -9.17 -12.88
C ALA A 151 -4.95 -9.95 -11.68
N ARG A 152 -6.20 -9.71 -11.26
CA ARG A 152 -6.84 -10.51 -10.20
C ARG A 152 -6.77 -12.00 -10.53
N ASN A 153 -7.23 -12.39 -11.72
CA ASN A 153 -7.19 -13.78 -12.16
C ASN A 153 -5.77 -14.35 -12.16
N PHE A 154 -4.79 -13.57 -12.64
CA PHE A 154 -3.40 -13.99 -12.66
C PHE A 154 -2.86 -14.23 -11.25
N PHE A 155 -3.03 -13.30 -10.32
CA PHE A 155 -2.50 -13.47 -8.96
C PHE A 155 -3.22 -14.57 -8.21
N SER A 156 -4.53 -14.68 -8.34
CA SER A 156 -5.31 -15.77 -7.77
C SER A 156 -4.81 -17.13 -8.25
N ALA A 157 -4.57 -17.30 -9.55
CA ALA A 157 -4.11 -18.57 -10.11
C ALA A 157 -2.66 -18.92 -9.74
N ASN A 158 -1.79 -17.93 -9.51
CA ASN A 158 -0.35 -18.16 -9.32
C ASN A 158 0.12 -18.07 -7.86
N PHE A 159 -0.73 -17.57 -6.95
CA PHE A 159 -0.37 -17.38 -5.54
C PHE A 159 -1.33 -18.08 -4.56
N SER A 160 -2.47 -18.60 -5.02
CA SER A 160 -3.35 -19.41 -4.16
C SER A 160 -2.72 -20.74 -3.78
N ARG A 161 -3.19 -21.30 -2.66
CA ARG A 161 -2.87 -22.67 -2.27
C ARG A 161 -3.61 -23.62 -3.22
N ASP A 162 -2.92 -24.67 -3.69
CA ASP A 162 -3.57 -25.81 -4.33
C ASP A 162 -4.58 -26.49 -3.39
#